data_AF-A0A8J4WL07-F1
#
_entry.id   AF-A0A8J4WL07-F1
#
_cell.length_a   1.000
_cell.length_b   1.000
_cell.length_c   1.000
_cell.angle_alpha   90.00
_cell.angle_beta   90.00
_cell.angle_gamma   90.00
#
_symmetry.space_group_name_H-M   'P 1'
#
loop_
_entity.id
_entity.type
_entity.pdbx_description
1 polymer ?
#
loop_
_entity_poly.entity_id
_entity_poly.type
_entity_poly.pdbx_seq_one_letter_code
_entity_poly.pdbx_strand_id
1 'polypeptide(L)'
;VHESRSVTTSQGRGRLLIRILLQRGLLDVPVKFMQTHADYAAKFYEPSYSALGNEIFVQIFCSLVSEVCRLPFQLNLDNAEFLDETWQMPVFKQLEFVPCFKLGASLDLMDGHVVVMDLDPAGVAAEDNRIELGDILVTMYGKALRGSSSKIASLRNAHEGQPVPLGVQKARLEDGDVYPPLKTLLMKFRADQLISFLNIDNKNLNSIATNGSSRSFFEANPNCRLLFVGQCDIGSDGSVRMINRSILQVLMKRRPGEQLIPVHMELGEIGVTVWEVEPKTGELISQDQPLFRHSYPQIASCGRRTDGTNFLAYIVGQEACTICTSFRCLVFEAVNQSESRSLINEIAHGFDRTHWTL
;
A
#
# COMPACT_ATOMS: atom_id res chain seq x y z
N VAL A 1 -25.51 -16.29 -5.60
CA VAL A 1 -24.18 -16.57 -6.19
C VAL A 1 -24.00 -15.87 -7.53
N HIS A 2 -24.89 -16.06 -8.51
CA HIS A 2 -24.79 -15.41 -9.84
C HIS A 2 -24.85 -13.87 -9.82
N GLU A 3 -25.40 -13.28 -8.76
CA GLU A 3 -25.46 -11.82 -8.59
C GLU A 3 -24.15 -11.22 -8.06
N SER A 4 -23.24 -12.04 -7.50
CA SER A 4 -21.95 -11.55 -7.02
C SER A 4 -21.03 -11.26 -8.20
N ARG A 5 -20.70 -9.99 -8.38
CA ARG A 5 -19.81 -9.51 -9.46
C ARG A 5 -18.32 -9.63 -9.11
N SER A 6 -17.99 -9.98 -7.87
CA SER A 6 -16.61 -10.19 -7.42
C SER A 6 -16.05 -11.56 -7.79
N VAL A 7 -16.88 -12.50 -8.27
CA VAL A 7 -16.46 -13.88 -8.60
C VAL A 7 -16.92 -14.24 -10.00
N THR A 8 -15.99 -14.67 -10.84
CA THR A 8 -16.20 -14.85 -12.28
C THR A 8 -16.19 -16.31 -12.72
N THR A 9 -15.44 -17.17 -12.03
CA THR A 9 -15.28 -18.59 -12.40
C THR A 9 -16.34 -19.49 -11.75
N SER A 10 -16.60 -20.65 -12.35
CA SER A 10 -17.47 -21.68 -11.76
C SER A 10 -16.90 -22.20 -10.43
N GLN A 11 -15.57 -22.35 -10.35
CA GLN A 11 -14.90 -22.79 -9.12
C GLN A 11 -15.10 -21.76 -8.00
N GLY A 12 -14.82 -20.48 -8.25
CA GLY A 12 -15.02 -19.45 -7.25
C GLY A 12 -16.48 -19.29 -6.84
N ARG A 13 -17.42 -19.43 -7.79
CA ARG A 13 -18.85 -19.46 -7.47
C ARG A 13 -19.21 -20.61 -6.53
N GLY A 14 -18.61 -21.78 -6.74
CA GLY A 14 -18.71 -22.92 -5.82
C GLY A 14 -18.13 -22.59 -4.44
N ARG A 15 -16.94 -21.96 -4.37
CA ARG A 15 -16.34 -21.54 -3.10
C ARG A 15 -17.23 -20.55 -2.34
N LEU A 16 -17.78 -19.55 -3.04
CA LEU A 16 -18.70 -18.58 -2.47
C LEU A 16 -20.02 -19.24 -2.01
N LEU A 17 -20.56 -20.19 -2.80
CA LEU A 17 -21.75 -20.94 -2.41
C LEU A 17 -21.53 -21.68 -1.09
N ILE A 18 -20.42 -22.39 -0.95
CA ILE A 18 -20.09 -23.10 0.30
C ILE A 18 -20.04 -22.13 1.48
N ARG A 19 -19.41 -20.96 1.34
CA ARG A 19 -19.37 -19.93 2.41
C ARG A 19 -20.78 -19.46 2.79
N ILE A 20 -21.64 -19.18 1.80
CA ILE A 20 -23.04 -18.77 2.05
C ILE A 20 -23.80 -19.87 2.79
N LEU A 21 -23.64 -21.13 2.38
CA LEU A 21 -24.32 -22.26 3.01
C LEU A 21 -23.82 -22.51 4.43
N LEU A 22 -22.52 -22.38 4.69
CA LEU A 22 -21.95 -22.47 6.04
C LEU A 22 -22.53 -21.40 6.97
N GLN A 23 -22.52 -20.14 6.55
CA GLN A 23 -23.05 -19.03 7.36
C GLN A 23 -24.56 -19.15 7.61
N ARG A 24 -25.30 -19.79 6.70
CA ARG A 24 -26.74 -20.03 6.88
C ARG A 24 -27.06 -21.34 7.59
N GLY A 25 -26.08 -22.20 7.87
CA GLY A 25 -26.31 -23.53 8.43
C GLY A 25 -27.07 -24.46 7.47
N LEU A 26 -26.82 -24.34 6.16
CA LEU A 26 -27.52 -25.08 5.10
C LEU A 26 -26.57 -25.89 4.19
N LEU A 27 -25.33 -26.13 4.63
CA LEU A 27 -24.36 -26.89 3.84
C LEU A 27 -24.75 -28.37 3.70
N ASP A 28 -25.58 -28.88 4.61
CA ASP A 28 -26.14 -30.23 4.58
C ASP A 28 -27.15 -30.44 3.45
N VAL A 29 -27.84 -29.40 2.98
CA VAL A 29 -28.85 -29.47 1.91
C VAL A 29 -28.32 -30.13 0.63
N PRO A 30 -27.22 -29.67 0.00
CA PRO A 30 -26.69 -30.34 -1.18
C PRO A 30 -26.21 -31.77 -0.89
N VAL A 31 -25.72 -32.07 0.31
CA VAL A 31 -25.27 -33.42 0.68
C VAL A 31 -26.46 -34.38 0.82
N LYS A 32 -27.54 -33.96 1.49
CA LYS A 32 -28.80 -34.70 1.59
C LYS A 32 -29.43 -34.93 0.21
N PHE A 33 -29.32 -33.95 -0.69
CA PHE A 33 -29.75 -34.11 -2.07
C PHE A 33 -28.97 -35.23 -2.78
N MET A 34 -27.64 -35.25 -2.66
CA MET A 34 -26.81 -36.32 -3.23
C MET A 34 -27.12 -37.69 -2.60
N GLN A 35 -27.35 -37.74 -1.29
CA GLN A 35 -27.73 -38.97 -0.58
C GLN A 35 -29.07 -39.54 -1.08
N THR A 36 -30.05 -38.69 -1.34
CA THR A 36 -31.39 -39.10 -1.80
C THR A 36 -31.46 -39.40 -3.30
N HIS A 37 -30.47 -38.95 -4.07
CA HIS A 37 -30.40 -39.09 -5.52
C HIS A 37 -29.07 -39.71 -5.96
N ALA A 38 -28.81 -40.96 -5.58
CA ALA A 38 -27.56 -41.66 -5.86
C ALA A 38 -27.20 -41.69 -7.37
N ASP A 39 -28.19 -41.86 -8.25
CA ASP A 39 -27.99 -41.84 -9.71
C ASP A 39 -27.46 -40.49 -10.22
N TYR A 40 -27.82 -39.39 -9.54
CA TYR A 40 -27.31 -38.06 -9.86
C TYR A 40 -25.88 -37.90 -9.32
N ALA A 41 -25.62 -38.35 -8.09
CA ALA A 41 -24.28 -38.31 -7.50
C ALA A 41 -23.26 -39.11 -8.32
N ALA A 42 -23.65 -40.28 -8.86
CA ALA A 42 -22.82 -41.14 -9.69
C ALA A 42 -22.36 -40.49 -11.01
N LYS A 43 -23.02 -39.40 -11.47
CA LYS A 43 -22.57 -38.62 -12.64
C LYS A 43 -21.32 -37.79 -12.37
N PHE A 44 -21.06 -37.46 -11.10
CA PHE A 44 -19.99 -36.55 -10.69
C PHE A 44 -18.96 -37.21 -9.77
N TYR A 45 -19.33 -38.31 -9.11
CA TYR A 45 -18.52 -38.95 -8.07
C TYR A 45 -18.46 -40.47 -8.27
N GLU A 46 -17.23 -41.01 -8.20
CA GLU A 46 -16.97 -42.45 -8.25
C GLU A 46 -17.51 -43.15 -6.97
N PRO A 47 -18.43 -44.11 -7.07
CA PRO A 47 -19.07 -44.75 -5.91
C PRO A 47 -18.09 -45.47 -4.96
N SER A 48 -16.97 -45.93 -5.50
CA SER A 48 -15.98 -46.74 -4.78
C SER A 48 -15.03 -45.92 -3.90
N TYR A 49 -14.84 -44.63 -4.22
CA TYR A 49 -13.80 -43.79 -3.60
C TYR A 49 -14.32 -42.46 -3.04
N SER A 50 -15.49 -41.98 -3.49
CA SER A 50 -16.04 -40.70 -3.03
C SER A 50 -16.94 -40.87 -1.81
N ALA A 51 -16.76 -40.00 -0.82
CA ALA A 51 -17.68 -39.88 0.30
C ALA A 51 -19.12 -39.56 -0.13
N LEU A 52 -19.31 -38.91 -1.29
CA LEU A 52 -20.64 -38.58 -1.82
C LEU A 52 -21.23 -39.65 -2.74
N GLY A 53 -20.40 -40.58 -3.25
CA GLY A 53 -20.83 -41.65 -4.16
C GLY A 53 -21.12 -42.97 -3.47
N ASN A 54 -20.54 -43.21 -2.29
CA ASN A 54 -20.72 -44.44 -1.53
C ASN A 54 -21.92 -44.34 -0.58
N GLU A 55 -22.82 -45.33 -0.60
CA GLU A 55 -24.07 -45.35 0.19
C GLU A 55 -23.87 -45.24 1.70
N ILE A 56 -22.75 -45.77 2.23
CA ILE A 56 -22.44 -45.72 3.66
C ILE A 56 -21.74 -44.41 4.00
N PHE A 57 -20.72 -44.03 3.21
CA PHE A 57 -19.95 -42.82 3.52
C PHE A 57 -20.77 -41.54 3.39
N VAL A 58 -21.73 -41.49 2.47
CA VAL A 58 -22.58 -40.30 2.29
C VAL A 58 -23.46 -40.06 3.52
N GLN A 59 -23.90 -41.12 4.22
CA GLN A 59 -24.66 -41.00 5.47
C GLN A 59 -23.79 -40.46 6.61
N ILE A 60 -22.56 -40.96 6.75
CA ILE A 60 -21.59 -40.49 7.74
C ILE A 60 -21.24 -39.03 7.46
N PHE A 61 -20.93 -38.71 6.20
CA PHE A 61 -20.60 -37.36 5.78
C PHE A 61 -21.77 -36.39 5.99
N CYS A 62 -22.99 -36.79 5.63
CA CYS A 62 -24.20 -35.98 5.90
C CYS A 62 -24.39 -35.71 7.39
N SER A 63 -24.14 -36.69 8.26
CA SER A 63 -24.23 -36.52 9.71
C SER A 63 -23.19 -35.52 10.21
N LEU A 64 -21.94 -35.63 9.75
CA LEU A 64 -20.87 -34.67 10.07
C LEU A 64 -21.22 -33.25 9.60
N VAL A 65 -21.67 -33.09 8.35
CA VAL A 65 -22.03 -31.78 7.79
C VAL A 65 -23.23 -31.18 8.53
N SER A 66 -24.16 -32.00 9.01
CA SER A 66 -25.28 -31.53 9.85
C SER A 66 -24.79 -30.96 11.19
N GLU A 67 -23.77 -31.56 11.81
CA GLU A 67 -23.13 -30.98 13.00
C GLU A 67 -22.38 -29.69 12.67
N VAL A 68 -21.67 -29.64 11.54
CA VAL A 68 -21.02 -28.41 11.06
C VAL A 68 -22.04 -27.28 10.87
N CYS A 69 -23.23 -27.57 10.34
CA CYS A 69 -24.29 -26.58 10.15
C CYS A 69 -24.83 -25.99 11.46
N ARG A 70 -24.59 -26.62 12.62
CA ARG A 70 -24.94 -26.07 13.94
C ARG A 70 -23.92 -25.06 14.47
N LEU A 71 -22.73 -25.00 13.86
CA LEU A 71 -21.69 -24.05 14.27
C LEU A 71 -22.05 -22.63 13.78
N PRO A 72 -21.88 -21.59 14.62
CA PRO A 72 -22.23 -20.21 14.27
C PRO A 72 -21.13 -19.56 13.41
N PHE A 73 -21.11 -19.90 12.12
CA PHE A 73 -20.15 -19.29 11.18
C PHE A 73 -20.47 -17.81 10.94
N GLN A 74 -19.52 -16.94 11.29
CA GLN A 74 -19.57 -15.51 10.98
C GLN A 74 -18.55 -15.19 9.87
N LEU A 75 -18.95 -15.42 8.63
CA LEU A 75 -18.10 -15.17 7.47
C LEU A 75 -18.39 -13.79 6.88
N ASN A 76 -17.32 -13.09 6.47
CA ASN A 76 -17.48 -11.93 5.60
C ASN A 76 -17.70 -12.40 4.16
N LEU A 77 -18.94 -12.28 3.66
CA LEU A 77 -19.31 -12.71 2.31
C LEU A 77 -18.91 -11.71 1.23
N ASP A 78 -18.64 -10.45 1.59
CA ASP A 78 -18.12 -9.43 0.68
C ASP A 78 -16.63 -9.63 0.38
N ASN A 79 -15.91 -10.28 1.29
CA ASN A 79 -14.55 -10.73 1.06
C ASN A 79 -14.56 -11.97 0.14
N ALA A 80 -14.75 -11.73 -1.16
CA ALA A 80 -14.90 -12.78 -2.17
C ALA A 80 -13.97 -12.63 -3.39
N GLU A 81 -13.22 -11.52 -3.48
CA GLU A 81 -12.47 -11.12 -4.68
C GLU A 81 -11.50 -12.20 -5.20
N PHE A 82 -10.82 -12.92 -4.29
CA PHE A 82 -9.83 -13.95 -4.64
C PHE A 82 -10.37 -15.38 -4.60
N LEU A 83 -11.69 -15.55 -4.48
CA LEU A 83 -12.29 -16.88 -4.45
C LEU A 83 -12.21 -17.58 -5.81
N ASP A 84 -11.90 -16.89 -6.91
CA ASP A 84 -11.62 -17.56 -8.18
C ASP A 84 -10.29 -18.34 -8.11
N GLU A 85 -9.30 -17.82 -7.38
CA GLU A 85 -7.93 -18.32 -7.34
C GLU A 85 -7.70 -19.22 -6.12
N THR A 86 -8.11 -18.80 -4.92
CA THR A 86 -7.73 -19.47 -3.66
C THR A 86 -8.84 -19.52 -2.61
N TRP A 87 -8.63 -20.35 -1.59
CA TRP A 87 -9.39 -20.34 -0.33
C TRP A 87 -8.74 -19.45 0.75
N GLN A 88 -7.48 -19.06 0.56
CA GLN A 88 -6.78 -18.18 1.47
C GLN A 88 -7.41 -16.79 1.41
N MET A 89 -7.89 -16.29 2.55
CA MET A 89 -8.60 -15.02 2.61
C MET A 89 -7.64 -13.88 2.95
N PRO A 90 -7.69 -12.73 2.23
CA PRO A 90 -6.99 -11.53 2.66
C PRO A 90 -7.76 -10.86 3.81
N VAL A 91 -7.10 -9.96 4.53
CA VAL A 91 -7.78 -9.07 5.48
C VAL A 91 -8.67 -8.11 4.69
N PHE A 92 -9.94 -7.99 5.08
CA PHE A 92 -10.91 -7.12 4.41
C PHE A 92 -11.42 -6.07 5.40
N LYS A 93 -11.45 -4.81 4.96
CA LYS A 93 -11.93 -3.67 5.76
C LYS A 93 -13.00 -2.91 5.00
N GLN A 94 -14.07 -2.54 5.71
CA GLN A 94 -15.03 -1.53 5.25
C GLN A 94 -14.56 -0.18 5.80
N LEU A 95 -14.35 0.78 4.91
CA LEU A 95 -13.88 2.13 5.22
C LEU A 95 -14.92 3.14 4.76
N GLU A 96 -15.00 4.26 5.46
CA GLU A 96 -15.81 5.41 5.04
C GLU A 96 -14.94 6.66 5.08
N PHE A 97 -14.88 7.36 3.95
CA PHE A 97 -14.14 8.61 3.81
C PHE A 97 -15.10 9.80 3.68
N VAL A 98 -14.59 10.99 4.00
CA VAL A 98 -15.32 12.23 3.80
C VAL A 98 -15.63 12.46 2.32
N PRO A 99 -16.68 13.24 2.00
CA PRO A 99 -16.95 13.65 0.63
C PRO A 99 -15.72 14.30 -0.01
N CYS A 100 -15.27 13.77 -1.15
CA CYS A 100 -14.09 14.27 -1.83
C CYS A 100 -14.23 14.20 -3.36
N PHE A 101 -13.65 15.20 -4.04
CA PHE A 101 -13.62 15.23 -5.51
C PHE A 101 -12.58 14.24 -6.08
N LYS A 102 -11.48 14.04 -5.36
CA LYS A 102 -10.44 13.06 -5.67
C LYS A 102 -10.13 12.27 -4.41
N LEU A 103 -10.06 10.94 -4.56
CA LEU A 103 -9.67 10.06 -3.47
C LEU A 103 -8.18 10.23 -3.12
N GLY A 104 -7.35 10.64 -4.08
CA GLY A 104 -5.91 10.76 -3.89
C GLY A 104 -5.18 9.42 -3.93
N ALA A 105 -5.65 8.48 -4.76
CA ALA A 105 -5.00 7.21 -5.01
C ALA A 105 -4.85 7.00 -6.52
N SER A 106 -3.67 6.55 -6.96
CA SER A 106 -3.45 6.03 -8.31
C SER A 106 -3.80 4.55 -8.32
N LEU A 107 -4.57 4.12 -9.32
CA LEU A 107 -5.14 2.79 -9.38
C LEU A 107 -4.84 2.14 -10.73
N ASP A 108 -4.39 0.89 -10.70
CA ASP A 108 -4.23 0.06 -11.90
C ASP A 108 -5.16 -1.16 -11.87
N LEU A 109 -5.53 -1.64 -13.06
CA LEU A 109 -6.35 -2.83 -13.23
C LEU A 109 -5.46 -4.03 -13.58
N MET A 110 -5.37 -5.03 -12.70
CA MET A 110 -4.55 -6.23 -12.86
C MET A 110 -5.42 -7.49 -12.76
N ASP A 111 -5.59 -8.23 -13.84
CA ASP A 111 -6.53 -9.38 -13.96
C ASP A 111 -7.96 -9.08 -13.45
N GLY A 112 -8.38 -7.81 -13.61
CA GLY A 112 -9.68 -7.33 -13.14
C GLY A 112 -9.69 -6.82 -11.70
N HIS A 113 -8.62 -6.98 -10.94
CA HIS A 113 -8.49 -6.39 -9.60
C HIS A 113 -8.02 -4.95 -9.70
N VAL A 114 -8.61 -4.06 -8.90
CA VAL A 114 -8.22 -2.64 -8.85
C VAL A 114 -7.18 -2.46 -7.74
N VAL A 115 -5.92 -2.34 -8.10
CA VAL A 115 -4.78 -2.28 -7.18
C VAL A 115 -4.36 -0.84 -6.94
N VAL A 116 -4.10 -0.47 -5.69
CA VAL A 116 -3.55 0.83 -5.30
C VAL A 116 -2.05 0.86 -5.61
N MET A 117 -1.66 1.71 -6.56
CA MET A 117 -0.29 1.82 -7.03
C MET A 117 0.47 2.98 -6.40
N ASP A 118 -0.25 4.05 -6.07
CA ASP A 118 0.32 5.25 -5.46
C ASP A 118 -0.73 5.98 -4.62
N LEU A 119 -0.29 6.79 -3.67
CA LEU A 119 -1.13 7.59 -2.78
C LEU A 119 -0.62 9.03 -2.75
N ASP A 120 -1.52 9.97 -2.99
CA ASP A 120 -1.29 11.40 -2.82
C ASP A 120 -1.24 11.70 -1.31
N PRO A 121 -0.11 12.18 -0.75
CA PRO A 121 0.00 12.49 0.68
C PRO A 121 -0.98 13.56 1.17
N ALA A 122 -1.45 14.44 0.29
CA ALA A 122 -2.47 15.45 0.59
C ALA A 122 -3.89 14.94 0.31
N GLY A 123 -4.01 13.72 -0.21
CA GLY A 123 -5.26 13.08 -0.58
C GLY A 123 -5.94 12.35 0.58
N VAL A 124 -7.25 12.22 0.47
CA VAL A 124 -8.11 11.60 1.49
C VAL A 124 -7.78 10.11 1.72
N ALA A 125 -7.28 9.40 0.71
CA ALA A 125 -6.85 8.00 0.82
C ALA A 125 -5.64 7.81 1.74
N ALA A 126 -4.74 8.80 1.78
CA ALA A 126 -3.54 8.74 2.60
C ALA A 126 -3.82 9.14 4.07
N GLU A 127 -5.01 9.65 4.36
CA GLU A 127 -5.41 10.06 5.71
C GLU A 127 -5.55 8.85 6.64
N ASP A 128 -4.89 8.94 7.80
CA ASP A 128 -4.84 7.90 8.85
C ASP A 128 -4.29 6.53 8.41
N ASN A 129 -3.55 6.45 7.29
CA ASN A 129 -3.00 5.21 6.73
C ASN A 129 -4.05 4.09 6.58
N ARG A 130 -5.31 4.46 6.30
CA ARG A 130 -6.41 3.50 6.15
C ARG A 130 -6.30 2.69 4.85
N ILE A 131 -5.72 3.29 3.81
CA ILE A 131 -5.36 2.64 2.55
C ILE A 131 -3.84 2.67 2.41
N GLU A 132 -3.27 1.57 1.93
CA GLU A 132 -1.84 1.40 1.70
C GLU A 132 -1.56 0.98 0.25
N LEU A 133 -0.31 1.13 -0.18
CA LEU A 133 0.10 0.65 -1.51
C LEU A 133 -0.03 -0.87 -1.59
N GLY A 134 -0.53 -1.35 -2.72
CA GLY A 134 -0.82 -2.76 -2.97
C GLY A 134 -2.18 -3.23 -2.48
N ASP A 135 -2.92 -2.40 -1.73
CA ASP A 135 -4.30 -2.73 -1.36
C ASP A 135 -5.17 -2.86 -2.62
N ILE A 136 -6.24 -3.64 -2.50
CA ILE A 136 -7.21 -3.85 -3.58
C ILE A 136 -8.54 -3.22 -3.21
N LEU A 137 -9.02 -2.33 -4.08
CA LEU A 137 -10.35 -1.75 -3.96
C LEU A 137 -11.38 -2.72 -4.54
N VAL A 138 -12.20 -3.30 -3.65
CA VAL A 138 -13.18 -4.33 -4.02
C VAL A 138 -14.55 -3.72 -4.28
N THR A 139 -15.02 -2.84 -3.39
CA THR A 139 -16.34 -2.21 -3.53
C THR A 139 -16.27 -0.71 -3.30
N MET A 140 -17.16 0.03 -3.96
CA MET A 140 -17.40 1.45 -3.72
C MET A 140 -18.90 1.71 -3.81
N TYR A 141 -19.49 2.41 -2.83
CA TYR A 141 -20.95 2.60 -2.73
C TYR A 141 -21.74 1.29 -2.84
N GLY A 142 -21.22 0.23 -2.20
CA GLY A 142 -21.81 -1.12 -2.23
C GLY A 142 -21.73 -1.85 -3.58
N LYS A 143 -21.07 -1.27 -4.60
CA LYS A 143 -20.91 -1.89 -5.92
C LYS A 143 -19.50 -2.44 -6.12
N ALA A 144 -19.40 -3.66 -6.63
CA ALA A 144 -18.12 -4.29 -6.96
C ALA A 144 -17.39 -3.57 -8.09
N LEU A 145 -16.08 -3.37 -7.89
CA LEU A 145 -15.18 -2.67 -8.81
C LEU A 145 -14.47 -3.61 -9.79
N ARG A 146 -14.51 -4.93 -9.55
CA ARG A 146 -13.84 -5.94 -10.38
C ARG A 146 -14.13 -5.71 -11.88
N GLY A 147 -13.06 -5.73 -12.67
CA GLY A 147 -13.05 -5.61 -14.12
C GLY A 147 -13.32 -4.21 -14.67
N SER A 148 -13.49 -3.17 -13.85
CA SER A 148 -13.76 -1.82 -14.36
C SER A 148 -13.37 -0.73 -13.36
N SER A 149 -12.12 -0.27 -13.47
CA SER A 149 -11.62 0.92 -12.77
C SER A 149 -12.37 2.19 -13.20
N SER A 150 -12.89 2.24 -14.43
CA SER A 150 -13.70 3.35 -14.95
C SER A 150 -15.02 3.58 -14.18
N LYS A 151 -15.54 2.56 -13.49
CA LYS A 151 -16.71 2.72 -12.61
C LYS A 151 -16.46 3.70 -11.48
N ILE A 152 -15.23 3.83 -10.99
CA ILE A 152 -14.92 4.63 -9.80
C ILE A 152 -15.30 6.10 -10.01
N ALA A 153 -14.90 6.68 -11.15
CA ALA A 153 -15.24 8.06 -11.47
C ALA A 153 -16.76 8.24 -11.63
N SER A 154 -17.43 7.31 -12.34
CA SER A 154 -18.88 7.37 -12.53
C SER A 154 -19.67 7.23 -11.23
N LEU A 155 -19.23 6.35 -10.33
CA LEU A 155 -19.87 6.11 -9.04
C LEU A 155 -19.70 7.30 -8.12
N ARG A 156 -18.51 7.93 -8.12
CA ARG A 156 -18.27 9.14 -7.35
C ARG A 156 -19.11 10.31 -7.84
N ASN A 157 -19.18 10.54 -9.17
CA ASN A 157 -19.99 11.62 -9.73
C ASN A 157 -21.49 11.42 -9.41
N ALA A 158 -21.96 10.17 -9.39
CA ALA A 158 -23.35 9.88 -9.05
C ALA A 158 -23.70 10.08 -7.55
N HIS A 159 -22.70 10.15 -6.68
CA HIS A 159 -22.86 10.32 -5.23
C HIS A 159 -22.06 11.53 -4.73
N GLU A 160 -21.99 12.58 -5.55
CA GLU A 160 -21.28 13.81 -5.20
C GLU A 160 -21.83 14.42 -3.90
N GLY A 161 -20.94 14.87 -3.03
CA GLY A 161 -21.28 15.42 -1.71
C GLY A 161 -21.63 14.39 -0.62
N GLN A 162 -21.64 13.09 -0.93
CA GLN A 162 -21.87 12.02 0.05
C GLN A 162 -20.56 11.41 0.57
N PRO A 163 -20.55 10.83 1.79
CA PRO A 163 -19.42 10.02 2.25
C PRO A 163 -19.08 8.91 1.25
N VAL A 164 -17.81 8.51 1.21
CA VAL A 164 -17.29 7.54 0.26
C VAL A 164 -17.05 6.20 0.95
N PRO A 165 -18.04 5.29 1.00
CA PRO A 165 -17.85 3.95 1.53
C PRO A 165 -17.06 3.08 0.54
N LEU A 166 -16.03 2.42 1.04
CA LEU A 166 -15.09 1.58 0.29
C LEU A 166 -14.85 0.24 1.01
N GLY A 167 -15.00 -0.85 0.28
CA GLY A 167 -14.52 -2.17 0.70
C GLY A 167 -13.12 -2.42 0.16
N VAL A 168 -12.16 -2.63 1.04
CA VAL A 168 -10.74 -2.76 0.72
C VAL A 168 -10.21 -4.10 1.21
N GLN A 169 -9.49 -4.81 0.34
CA GLN A 169 -8.64 -5.93 0.73
C GLN A 169 -7.23 -5.44 0.96
N LYS A 170 -6.68 -5.77 2.12
CA LYS A 170 -5.34 -5.38 2.49
C LYS A 170 -4.31 -6.21 1.74
N ALA A 171 -3.22 -5.56 1.35
CA ALA A 171 -2.09 -6.22 0.71
C ALA A 171 -1.39 -7.24 1.62
N ARG A 172 -1.59 -7.08 2.94
CA ARG A 172 -0.96 -7.88 4.00
C ARG A 172 -2.00 -8.71 4.74
N LEU A 173 -1.53 -9.85 5.21
CA LEU A 173 -2.22 -10.71 6.17
C LEU A 173 -2.09 -10.14 7.60
N GLU A 174 -2.75 -10.75 8.57
CA GLU A 174 -2.72 -10.29 9.97
C GLU A 174 -1.33 -10.43 10.62
N ASP A 175 -0.53 -11.39 10.14
CA ASP A 175 0.89 -11.54 10.50
C ASP A 175 1.82 -10.54 9.78
N GLY A 176 1.23 -9.66 8.96
CA GLY A 176 1.88 -8.62 8.17
C GLY A 176 2.52 -9.13 6.86
N ASP A 177 2.52 -10.44 6.63
CA ASP A 177 3.11 -11.00 5.42
C ASP A 177 2.29 -10.63 4.20
N VAL A 178 2.97 -10.45 3.07
CA VAL A 178 2.31 -10.08 1.82
C VAL A 178 1.37 -11.20 1.40
N TYR A 179 0.12 -10.87 1.13
CA TYR A 179 -0.90 -11.81 0.69
C TYR A 179 -0.41 -12.57 -0.57
N PRO A 180 -0.20 -13.90 -0.52
CA PRO A 180 0.50 -14.62 -1.59
C PRO A 180 -0.16 -14.54 -2.98
N PRO A 181 -1.51 -14.58 -3.09
CA PRO A 181 -2.18 -14.38 -4.38
C PRO A 181 -1.93 -12.98 -4.95
N LEU A 182 -1.92 -11.94 -4.13
CA LEU A 182 -1.53 -10.60 -4.57
C LEU A 182 -0.07 -10.58 -5.05
N LYS A 183 0.86 -11.19 -4.30
CA LYS A 183 2.26 -11.26 -4.72
C LYS A 183 2.42 -11.91 -6.10
N THR A 184 1.68 -13.00 -6.35
CA THR A 184 1.65 -13.69 -7.65
C THR A 184 1.10 -12.80 -8.75
N LEU A 185 0.00 -12.07 -8.47
CA LEU A 185 -0.59 -11.09 -9.38
C LEU A 185 0.41 -9.99 -9.74
N LEU A 186 1.06 -9.38 -8.75
CA LEU A 186 2.04 -8.32 -8.98
C LEU A 186 3.23 -8.79 -9.80
N MET A 187 3.71 -10.02 -9.59
CA MET A 187 4.81 -10.60 -10.36
C MET A 187 4.41 -10.76 -11.84
N LYS A 188 3.19 -11.23 -12.09
CA LYS A 188 2.65 -11.40 -13.45
C LYS A 188 2.62 -10.08 -14.22
N PHE A 189 2.29 -8.98 -13.56
CA PHE A 189 2.23 -7.64 -14.16
C PHE A 189 3.56 -6.86 -14.07
N ARG A 190 4.66 -7.50 -13.64
CA ARG A 190 5.99 -6.87 -13.48
C ARG A 190 5.97 -5.62 -12.58
N ALA A 191 5.12 -5.64 -11.56
CA ALA A 191 5.06 -4.60 -10.53
C ALA A 191 6.14 -4.83 -9.46
N ASP A 192 7.38 -5.07 -9.88
CA ASP A 192 8.51 -5.44 -9.00
C ASP A 192 8.76 -4.41 -7.90
N GLN A 193 8.50 -3.14 -8.22
CA GLN A 193 8.62 -2.02 -7.30
C GLN A 193 7.61 -2.13 -6.15
N LEU A 194 6.36 -2.50 -6.45
CA LEU A 194 5.32 -2.68 -5.44
C LEU A 194 5.58 -3.93 -4.60
N ILE A 195 6.09 -5.00 -5.21
CA ILE A 195 6.54 -6.19 -4.48
C ILE A 195 7.67 -5.83 -3.52
N SER A 196 8.64 -5.04 -3.98
CA SER A 196 9.74 -4.57 -3.14
C SER A 196 9.21 -3.74 -1.96
N PHE A 197 8.31 -2.78 -2.21
CA PHE A 197 7.60 -2.01 -1.18
C PHE A 197 6.93 -2.91 -0.14
N LEU A 198 6.13 -3.87 -0.61
CA LEU A 198 5.38 -4.76 0.25
C LEU A 198 6.29 -5.69 1.08
N ASN A 199 7.48 -6.05 0.60
CA ASN A 199 8.40 -6.85 1.40
C ASN A 199 9.23 -6.04 2.42
N ILE A 200 9.27 -4.71 2.32
CA ILE A 200 10.05 -3.84 3.23
C ILE A 200 9.43 -3.82 4.64
N ASP A 201 8.10 -3.69 4.75
CA ASP A 201 7.50 -3.31 6.04
C ASP A 201 7.47 -4.43 7.10
N ASN A 202 7.68 -5.71 6.74
CA ASN A 202 7.44 -6.80 7.69
C ASN A 202 8.69 -7.39 8.37
N LYS A 203 9.89 -7.22 7.80
CA LYS A 203 11.13 -7.76 8.43
C LYS A 203 12.24 -6.73 8.62
N ASN A 204 12.18 -5.62 7.89
CA ASN A 204 13.19 -4.58 7.99
C ASN A 204 12.68 -3.30 8.66
N LEU A 205 11.38 -3.01 8.72
CA LEU A 205 10.93 -1.80 9.43
C LEU A 205 10.99 -1.97 10.96
N ASN A 206 10.73 -3.16 11.51
CA ASN A 206 10.99 -3.44 12.92
C ASN A 206 12.48 -3.63 13.26
N SER A 207 13.42 -3.46 12.30
CA SER A 207 14.87 -3.42 12.52
C SER A 207 15.55 -2.14 12.01
N ILE A 208 14.90 -1.36 11.13
CA ILE A 208 15.36 -0.09 10.54
C ILE A 208 14.54 1.10 11.09
N ALA A 209 13.25 0.94 11.39
CA ALA A 209 12.47 1.90 12.19
C ALA A 209 12.54 1.61 13.70
N THR A 210 13.10 0.47 14.11
CA THR A 210 13.79 0.35 15.40
C THR A 210 15.28 0.65 15.24
N ASN A 211 15.62 1.76 14.57
CA ASN A 211 16.93 2.34 14.73
C ASN A 211 17.06 2.90 16.15
N GLY A 212 17.34 2.00 17.09
CA GLY A 212 18.08 2.34 18.28
C GLY A 212 19.35 3.13 17.94
N SER A 213 19.87 3.10 16.69
CA SER A 213 21.03 3.89 16.25
C SER A 213 20.75 5.36 15.91
N SER A 214 19.75 5.70 15.08
CA SER A 214 19.46 7.10 14.73
C SER A 214 18.86 7.86 15.90
N ARG A 215 17.95 7.23 16.65
CA ARG A 215 17.38 7.84 17.86
C ARG A 215 18.43 8.04 18.95
N SER A 216 19.26 7.02 19.23
CA SER A 216 20.38 7.19 20.17
C SER A 216 21.41 8.20 19.66
N PHE A 217 21.59 8.32 18.35
CA PHE A 217 22.47 9.32 17.77
C PHE A 217 21.96 10.74 18.06
N PHE A 218 20.68 11.03 17.82
CA PHE A 218 20.11 12.34 18.12
C PHE A 218 20.06 12.61 19.63
N GLU A 219 19.79 11.59 20.46
CA GLU A 219 19.84 11.70 21.92
C GLU A 219 21.27 11.98 22.42
N ALA A 220 22.30 11.42 21.78
CA ALA A 220 23.71 11.67 22.10
C ALA A 220 24.24 12.98 21.51
N ASN A 221 23.59 13.53 20.48
CA ASN A 221 24.03 14.70 19.71
C ASN A 221 22.88 15.71 19.57
N PRO A 222 22.47 16.39 20.65
CA PRO A 222 21.28 17.25 20.67
C PRO A 222 21.38 18.48 19.73
N ASN A 223 22.59 18.85 19.32
CA ASN A 223 22.83 19.95 18.37
C ASN A 223 22.61 19.53 16.91
N CYS A 224 22.57 18.23 16.61
CA CYS A 224 22.27 17.72 15.29
C CYS A 224 20.76 17.47 15.15
N ARG A 225 20.12 18.06 14.14
CA ARG A 225 18.68 17.93 13.90
C ARG A 225 18.32 17.17 12.63
N LEU A 226 19.29 16.96 11.74
CA LEU A 226 19.08 16.38 10.43
C LEU A 226 20.27 15.51 10.02
N LEU A 227 19.97 14.37 9.41
CA LEU A 227 20.94 13.43 8.85
C LEU A 227 20.69 13.27 7.36
N PHE A 228 21.74 13.34 6.54
CA PHE A 228 21.67 12.92 5.16
C PHE A 228 21.82 11.39 5.08
N VAL A 229 20.82 10.76 4.45
CA VAL A 229 20.69 9.29 4.39
C VAL A 229 21.26 8.75 3.08
N GLY A 230 21.09 9.50 2.00
CA GLY A 230 21.60 9.12 0.69
C GLY A 230 20.78 9.71 -0.45
N GLN A 231 21.07 9.23 -1.65
CA GLN A 231 20.44 9.71 -2.88
C GLN A 231 20.18 8.58 -3.87
N CYS A 232 19.22 8.79 -4.78
CA CYS A 232 18.98 7.90 -5.90
C CYS A 232 18.58 8.67 -7.17
N ASP A 233 18.96 8.13 -8.33
CA ASP A 233 18.51 8.65 -9.63
C ASP A 233 17.09 8.18 -9.91
N ILE A 234 16.22 9.11 -10.35
CA ILE A 234 14.80 8.83 -10.61
C ILE A 234 14.42 8.96 -12.09
N GLY A 235 15.37 9.33 -12.95
CA GLY A 235 15.14 9.51 -14.38
C GLY A 235 14.37 10.80 -14.67
N SER A 236 13.46 10.77 -15.65
CA SER A 236 12.78 11.98 -16.16
C SER A 236 11.54 12.42 -15.36
N ASP A 237 11.09 11.64 -14.37
CA ASP A 237 9.91 11.97 -13.57
C ASP A 237 10.31 12.70 -12.28
N GLY A 238 10.23 14.03 -12.30
CA GLY A 238 10.52 14.90 -11.15
C GLY A 238 9.35 15.08 -10.18
N SER A 239 8.23 14.37 -10.36
CA SER A 239 7.00 14.64 -9.62
C SER A 239 7.03 14.15 -8.17
N VAL A 240 6.17 14.75 -7.33
CA VAL A 240 6.07 14.41 -5.89
C VAL A 240 5.75 12.93 -5.63
N ARG A 241 5.15 12.23 -6.61
CA ARG A 241 4.83 10.80 -6.57
C ARG A 241 6.08 9.93 -6.39
N MET A 242 7.23 10.42 -6.87
CA MET A 242 8.49 9.71 -6.75
C MET A 242 9.10 9.76 -5.35
N ILE A 243 8.67 10.69 -4.49
CA ILE A 243 9.26 10.91 -3.16
C ILE A 243 9.24 9.65 -2.30
N ASN A 244 8.07 9.05 -2.10
CA ASN A 244 7.94 7.90 -1.20
C ASN A 244 8.75 6.69 -1.70
N ARG A 245 8.65 6.42 -3.01
CA ARG A 245 9.43 5.39 -3.70
C ARG A 245 10.94 5.61 -3.55
N SER A 246 11.41 6.84 -3.74
CA SER A 246 12.84 7.17 -3.68
C SER A 246 13.42 7.06 -2.28
N ILE A 247 12.68 7.49 -1.25
CA ILE A 247 13.09 7.32 0.15
C ILE A 247 13.35 5.84 0.43
N LEU A 248 12.43 4.96 0.02
CA LEU A 248 12.61 3.52 0.19
C LEU A 248 13.81 2.97 -0.57
N GLN A 249 13.98 3.39 -1.83
CA GLN A 249 15.09 2.92 -2.65
C GLN A 249 16.45 3.24 -2.01
N VAL A 250 16.58 4.42 -1.39
CA VAL A 250 17.79 4.79 -0.63
C VAL A 250 17.94 3.92 0.60
N LEU A 251 16.89 3.75 1.40
CA LEU A 251 16.92 2.94 2.62
C LEU A 251 17.26 1.46 2.34
N MET A 252 16.77 0.89 1.24
CA MET A 252 17.03 -0.50 0.84
C MET A 252 18.47 -0.75 0.37
N LYS A 253 19.11 0.26 -0.22
CA LYS A 253 20.48 0.15 -0.72
C LYS A 253 21.53 0.32 0.37
N ARG A 254 21.12 0.78 1.55
CA ARG A 254 22.02 1.10 2.67
C ARG A 254 22.64 -0.17 3.24
N ARG A 255 23.95 -0.14 3.47
CA ARG A 255 24.67 -1.25 4.09
C ARG A 255 24.58 -1.17 5.62
N PRO A 256 24.48 -2.31 6.33
CA PRO A 256 24.57 -2.32 7.80
C PRO A 256 25.88 -1.68 8.26
N GLY A 257 25.79 -0.64 9.10
CA GLY A 257 26.96 0.09 9.61
C GLY A 257 27.42 1.30 8.77
N GLU A 258 26.75 1.60 7.66
CA GLU A 258 27.01 2.82 6.89
C GLU A 258 26.64 4.06 7.71
N GLN A 259 27.63 4.92 8.00
CA GLN A 259 27.43 6.13 8.80
C GLN A 259 26.58 7.15 8.03
N LEU A 260 25.59 7.72 8.73
CA LEU A 260 24.82 8.84 8.23
C LEU A 260 25.63 10.12 8.39
N ILE A 261 25.45 11.04 7.45
CA ILE A 261 26.19 12.31 7.46
C ILE A 261 25.34 13.34 8.23
N PRO A 262 25.82 13.89 9.35
CA PRO A 262 25.12 14.94 10.07
C PRO A 262 25.14 16.21 9.25
N VAL A 263 23.97 16.83 9.06
CA VAL A 263 23.83 17.99 8.19
C VAL A 263 23.01 19.11 8.81
N HIS A 264 23.28 20.32 8.36
CA HIS A 264 22.42 21.48 8.52
C HIS A 264 21.84 21.87 7.16
N MET A 265 20.53 22.12 7.11
CA MET A 265 19.84 22.56 5.91
C MET A 265 19.43 24.02 6.07
N GLU A 266 20.02 24.88 5.26
CA GLU A 266 19.73 26.30 5.20
C GLU A 266 18.77 26.57 4.04
N LEU A 267 17.60 27.13 4.37
CA LEU A 267 16.53 27.43 3.42
C LEU A 267 16.55 28.94 3.12
N GLY A 268 17.32 29.30 2.09
CA GLY A 268 17.49 30.69 1.66
C GLY A 268 16.37 31.18 0.73
N GLU A 269 16.49 32.43 0.29
CA GLU A 269 15.50 33.05 -0.61
C GLU A 269 15.50 32.45 -2.02
N ILE A 270 16.67 32.03 -2.50
CA ILE A 270 16.88 31.58 -3.89
C ILE A 270 17.10 30.06 -4.01
N GLY A 271 17.16 29.34 -2.89
CA GLY A 271 17.34 27.90 -2.89
C GLY A 271 17.68 27.30 -1.53
N VAL A 272 18.12 26.05 -1.58
CA VAL A 272 18.48 25.22 -0.45
C VAL A 272 19.97 24.96 -0.46
N THR A 273 20.62 25.18 0.67
CA THR A 273 22.03 24.82 0.88
C THR A 273 22.12 23.82 2.02
N VAL A 274 22.85 22.73 1.82
CA VAL A 274 23.06 21.68 2.82
C VAL A 274 24.52 21.65 3.18
N TRP A 275 24.82 21.73 4.46
CA TRP A 275 26.17 21.75 5.02
C TRP A 275 26.39 20.52 5.89
N GLU A 276 27.59 19.95 5.85
CA GLU A 276 28.00 18.94 6.82
C GLU A 276 28.33 19.60 8.16
N VAL A 277 27.88 19.02 9.26
CA VAL A 277 28.12 19.55 10.60
C VAL A 277 28.83 18.54 11.49
N GLU A 278 29.64 19.05 12.41
CA GLU A 278 30.18 18.22 13.47
C GLU A 278 29.02 17.87 14.45
N PRO A 279 28.71 16.59 14.68
CA PRO A 279 27.50 16.21 15.40
C PRO A 279 27.42 16.71 16.85
N LYS A 280 28.55 16.82 17.55
CA LYS A 280 28.57 17.23 18.96
C LYS A 280 28.33 18.73 19.15
N THR A 281 28.97 19.54 18.31
CA THR A 281 28.94 21.01 18.41
C THR A 281 27.81 21.61 17.58
N GLY A 282 27.42 20.95 16.49
CA GLY A 282 26.51 21.47 15.47
C GLY A 282 27.17 22.50 14.55
N GLU A 283 28.49 22.71 14.67
CA GLU A 283 29.22 23.66 13.85
C GLU A 283 29.48 23.09 12.46
N LEU A 284 29.53 23.97 11.46
CA LEU A 284 29.83 23.60 10.08
C LEU A 284 31.26 23.06 9.99
N ILE A 285 31.44 21.89 9.36
CA ILE A 285 32.78 21.33 9.14
C ILE A 285 33.58 22.20 8.15
N SER A 286 32.88 22.78 7.17
CA SER A 286 33.44 23.74 6.21
C SER A 286 32.48 24.90 6.03
N GLN A 287 32.99 26.14 6.07
CA GLN A 287 32.20 27.34 5.84
C GLN A 287 32.13 27.73 4.35
N ASP A 288 33.03 27.19 3.51
CA ASP A 288 33.15 27.60 2.11
C ASP A 288 32.59 26.56 1.13
N GLN A 289 32.47 25.30 1.54
CA GLN A 289 32.03 24.21 0.68
C GLN A 289 30.80 23.49 1.25
N PRO A 290 29.59 23.81 0.76
CA PRO A 290 28.40 23.06 1.14
C PRO A 290 28.41 21.68 0.48
N LEU A 291 27.78 20.71 1.15
CA LEU A 291 27.54 19.37 0.62
C LEU A 291 26.65 19.43 -0.63
N PHE A 292 25.60 20.25 -0.56
CA PHE A 292 24.69 20.50 -1.68
C PHE A 292 24.28 21.96 -1.76
N ARG A 293 24.12 22.49 -2.97
CA ARG A 293 23.55 23.81 -3.21
C ARG A 293 22.65 23.76 -4.43
N HIS A 294 21.35 23.97 -4.21
CA HIS A 294 20.34 23.84 -5.26
C HIS A 294 19.42 25.04 -5.24
N SER A 295 19.21 25.65 -6.40
CA SER A 295 18.23 26.74 -6.55
C SER A 295 16.80 26.17 -6.62
N TYR A 296 15.79 26.94 -6.19
CA TYR A 296 14.40 26.48 -6.29
C TYR A 296 13.97 26.07 -7.72
N PRO A 297 14.40 26.75 -8.79
CA PRO A 297 14.12 26.29 -10.16
C PRO A 297 14.70 24.92 -10.51
N GLN A 298 15.73 24.44 -9.80
CA GLN A 298 16.28 23.10 -9.99
C GLN A 298 15.53 22.04 -9.16
N ILE A 299 14.80 22.44 -8.12
CA ILE A 299 14.08 21.52 -7.26
C ILE A 299 12.69 21.29 -7.88
N ALA A 300 12.38 20.04 -8.23
CA ALA A 300 11.14 19.70 -8.93
C ALA A 300 9.99 19.43 -7.95
N SER A 301 10.29 18.81 -6.81
CA SER A 301 9.30 18.50 -5.77
C SER A 301 9.97 18.20 -4.44
N CYS A 302 9.20 18.28 -3.35
CA CYS A 302 9.64 17.87 -2.02
C CYS A 302 8.50 17.17 -1.28
N GLY A 303 8.83 16.30 -0.33
CA GLY A 303 7.82 15.64 0.49
C GLY A 303 8.41 14.79 1.61
N ARG A 304 7.51 14.17 2.37
CA ARG A 304 7.85 13.24 3.46
C ARG A 304 6.99 11.98 3.34
N ARG A 305 7.37 10.92 4.05
CA ARG A 305 6.50 9.74 4.17
C ARG A 305 5.32 10.02 5.11
N THR A 306 4.17 9.41 4.81
CA THR A 306 2.91 9.55 5.56
C THR A 306 2.72 8.51 6.66
N ASP A 307 3.60 7.52 6.72
CA ASP A 307 3.62 6.44 7.71
C ASP A 307 4.11 6.86 9.11
N GLY A 308 4.30 8.17 9.34
CA GLY A 308 4.77 8.69 10.63
C GLY A 308 6.28 8.56 10.84
N THR A 309 7.06 8.30 9.79
CA THR A 309 8.52 8.33 9.89
C THR A 309 9.07 9.76 9.88
N ASN A 310 10.33 9.91 10.29
CA ASN A 310 11.04 11.20 10.30
C ASN A 310 11.75 11.48 8.96
N PHE A 311 11.52 10.66 7.93
CA PHE A 311 12.19 10.79 6.64
C PHE A 311 11.50 11.84 5.76
N LEU A 312 12.32 12.71 5.19
CA LEU A 312 11.93 13.68 4.18
C LEU A 312 12.87 13.61 2.99
N ALA A 313 12.41 14.08 1.85
CA ALA A 313 13.22 14.16 0.65
C ALA A 313 12.81 15.33 -0.25
N TYR A 314 13.74 15.74 -1.11
CA TYR A 314 13.42 16.59 -2.24
C TYR A 314 14.10 16.07 -3.51
N ILE A 315 13.46 16.35 -4.63
CA ILE A 315 13.88 15.93 -5.96
C ILE A 315 14.46 17.13 -6.67
N VAL A 316 15.64 16.94 -7.26
CA VAL A 316 16.42 17.99 -7.90
C VAL A 316 16.92 17.55 -9.27
N GLY A 317 16.85 18.45 -10.24
CA GLY A 317 17.43 18.30 -11.56
C GLY A 317 18.91 18.65 -11.58
N GLN A 318 19.66 18.12 -12.55
CA GLN A 318 21.02 18.63 -12.81
C GLN A 318 21.00 20.11 -13.25
N GLU A 319 19.92 20.52 -13.91
CA GLU A 319 19.65 21.86 -14.40
C GLU A 319 18.28 22.33 -13.92
N ALA A 320 17.86 23.53 -14.32
CA ALA A 320 16.50 24.01 -14.03
C ALA A 320 15.45 23.04 -14.60
N CYS A 321 14.36 22.84 -13.86
CA CYS A 321 13.32 21.86 -14.17
C CYS A 321 12.64 22.07 -15.53
N THR A 322 12.72 23.28 -16.10
CA THR A 322 12.17 23.61 -17.42
C THR A 322 12.89 22.91 -18.58
N ILE A 323 14.16 22.56 -18.40
CA ILE A 323 15.01 21.93 -19.43
C ILE A 323 15.59 20.59 -18.97
N CYS A 324 15.49 20.28 -17.67
CA CYS A 324 16.10 19.09 -17.12
C CYS A 324 15.38 17.81 -17.56
N THR A 325 16.16 16.82 -18.03
CA THR A 325 15.65 15.50 -18.45
C THR A 325 15.93 14.39 -17.45
N SER A 326 16.69 14.69 -16.38
CA SER A 326 17.12 13.71 -15.39
C SER A 326 17.17 14.30 -13.99
N PHE A 327 16.45 13.66 -13.08
CA PHE A 327 16.30 14.07 -11.70
C PHE A 327 16.96 13.08 -10.74
N ARG A 328 17.31 13.57 -9.55
CA ARG A 328 17.79 12.81 -8.41
C ARG A 328 16.99 13.16 -7.18
N CYS A 329 16.76 12.18 -6.32
CA CYS A 329 16.09 12.37 -5.05
C CYS A 329 17.10 12.31 -3.91
N LEU A 330 17.12 13.33 -3.06
CA LEU A 330 17.96 13.45 -1.88
C LEU A 330 17.14 13.17 -0.63
N VAL A 331 17.59 12.22 0.18
CA VAL A 331 16.83 11.68 1.32
C VAL A 331 17.52 12.04 2.63
N PHE A 332 16.72 12.51 3.58
CA PHE A 332 17.15 12.95 4.90
C PHE A 332 16.29 12.33 6.00
N GLU A 333 16.85 12.20 7.19
CA GLU A 333 16.17 11.79 8.42
C GLU A 333 16.23 12.95 9.41
N ALA A 334 15.07 13.46 9.83
CA ALA A 334 14.99 14.49 10.86
C ALA A 334 14.95 13.89 12.26
N VAL A 335 15.26 14.70 13.27
CA VAL A 335 15.19 14.30 14.68
C VAL A 335 13.78 13.88 15.11
N ASN A 336 12.74 14.49 14.53
CA ASN A 336 11.34 14.16 14.79
C ASN A 336 10.43 14.57 13.63
N GLN A 337 9.16 14.15 13.71
CA GLN A 337 8.16 14.46 12.68
C GLN A 337 7.88 15.96 12.54
N SER A 338 7.91 16.73 13.65
CA SER A 338 7.67 18.18 13.61
C SER A 338 8.74 18.88 12.77
N GLU A 339 10.00 18.49 12.96
CA GLU A 339 11.13 19.01 12.19
C GLU A 339 11.01 18.67 10.71
N SER A 340 10.72 17.39 10.40
CA SER A 340 10.52 16.96 9.01
C SER A 340 9.42 17.76 8.30
N ARG A 341 8.35 18.10 9.04
CA ARG A 341 7.21 18.87 8.52
C ARG A 341 7.57 20.34 8.33
N SER A 342 8.30 20.94 9.25
CA SER A 342 8.75 22.34 9.13
C SER A 342 9.62 22.52 7.89
N LEU A 343 10.64 21.67 7.72
CA LEU A 343 11.56 21.73 6.59
C LEU A 343 10.84 21.60 5.24
N ILE A 344 9.91 20.65 5.12
CA ILE A 344 9.13 20.49 3.89
C ILE A 344 8.23 21.70 3.62
N ASN A 345 7.58 22.26 4.64
CA ASN A 345 6.76 23.45 4.47
C ASN A 345 7.60 24.67 4.04
N GLU A 346 8.80 24.83 4.60
CA GLU A 346 9.69 25.93 4.27
C GLU A 346 10.26 25.80 2.85
N ILE A 347 10.66 24.59 2.42
CA ILE A 347 11.03 24.34 1.02
C ILE A 347 9.86 24.65 0.08
N ALA A 348 8.64 24.23 0.46
CA ALA A 348 7.45 24.48 -0.33
C ALA A 348 7.16 25.99 -0.48
N HIS A 349 7.29 26.76 0.61
CA HIS A 349 7.18 28.21 0.55
C HIS A 349 8.27 28.87 -0.30
N GLY A 350 9.45 28.26 -0.39
CA GLY A 350 10.50 28.69 -1.30
C GLY A 350 10.10 28.61 -2.78
N PHE A 351 9.35 27.58 -3.17
CA PHE A 351 8.75 27.51 -4.51
C PHE A 351 7.80 28.67 -4.77
N ASP A 352 6.90 28.96 -3.82
CA ASP A 352 5.92 30.04 -3.96
C ASP A 352 6.59 31.40 -4.17
N ARG A 353 7.70 31.67 -3.45
CA ARG A 353 8.45 32.93 -3.58
C ARG A 353 9.14 33.07 -4.94
N THR A 354 9.63 31.96 -5.50
CA THR A 354 10.40 31.96 -6.75
C THR A 354 9.54 31.80 -8.00
N HIS A 355 8.28 31.37 -7.86
CA HIS A 355 7.34 31.28 -8.98
C HIS A 355 6.94 32.65 -9.57
N TRP A 356 7.05 33.73 -8.77
CA TRP A 356 6.68 35.10 -9.19
C TRP A 356 7.86 35.95 -9.69
N THR A 357 9.10 35.45 -9.60
CA THR A 357 10.32 36.21 -9.90
C THR A 357 11.02 35.80 -11.19
N LEU A 358 10.48 34.83 -11.94
CA LEU A 358 10.97 34.38 -13.25
C LEU A 358 10.10 34.86 -14.41
#